data_AF-A0A960D422-F1
#
_entry.id   AF-A0A960D422-F1
#
_cell.length_a   1.000
_cell.length_b   1.000
_cell.length_c   1.000
_cell.angle_alpha   90.00
_cell.angle_beta   90.00
_cell.angle_gamma   90.00
#
_symmetry.space_group_name_H-M   'P 1'
#
loop_
_entity.id
_entity.type
_entity.pdbx_description
1 polymer ?
#
loop_
_entity_poly.entity_id
_entity_poly.type
_entity_poly.pdbx_seq_one_letter_code
_entity_poly.pdbx_strand_id
1 'polypeptide(L)'
;MTETRANYRTARLVAVVAGLLGTALAVLTPLLPVTQTTAQLNWPQNGVLNSVTAPLISYVATDLDISVPCRAAAGLDGPGKTVLLSTVPKQAPKAVDRGLLIQRANDDLVVVVRNTPVVVAPLSQVLSPVCQRLTFVAHADEVTAEFVGLTKGADSDDPGAALKGRRGGYDFRPQIVGVFTDLS
;
A
#
# COMPACT_ATOMS: atom_id res chain seq x y z
N MET A 1 -19.98 -55.91 -45.56
CA MET A 1 -19.03 -56.14 -44.44
C MET A 1 -17.80 -55.24 -44.47
N THR A 2 -17.29 -54.83 -45.63
CA THR A 2 -16.07 -54.00 -45.77
C THR A 2 -16.27 -52.55 -45.28
N GLU A 3 -17.44 -51.97 -45.55
CA GLU A 3 -17.78 -50.58 -45.20
C GLU A 3 -17.94 -50.37 -43.68
N THR A 4 -18.58 -51.31 -42.98
CA THR A 4 -18.73 -51.30 -41.52
C THR A 4 -17.37 -51.36 -40.82
N ARG A 5 -16.43 -52.17 -41.32
CA ARG A 5 -15.08 -52.34 -40.75
C ARG A 5 -14.19 -51.09 -40.93
N ALA A 6 -14.34 -50.38 -42.04
CA ALA A 6 -13.66 -49.10 -42.29
C ALA A 6 -14.16 -48.00 -41.32
N ASN A 7 -15.48 -47.94 -41.08
CA ASN A 7 -16.10 -46.96 -40.16
C ASN A 7 -15.71 -47.16 -38.68
N TYR A 8 -15.46 -48.40 -38.22
CA TYR A 8 -14.94 -48.64 -36.87
C TYR A 8 -13.48 -48.18 -36.70
N ARG A 9 -12.66 -48.29 -37.75
CA ARG A 9 -11.25 -47.84 -37.70
C ARG A 9 -11.15 -46.33 -37.63
N THR A 10 -11.99 -45.61 -38.37
CA THR A 10 -12.05 -44.14 -38.32
C THR A 10 -12.55 -43.66 -36.96
N ALA A 11 -13.63 -44.23 -36.42
CA ALA A 11 -14.15 -43.86 -35.10
C ALA A 11 -13.12 -44.06 -33.97
N ARG A 12 -12.36 -45.16 -34.00
CA ARG A 12 -11.29 -45.43 -33.02
C ARG A 12 -10.15 -44.40 -33.12
N LEU A 13 -9.74 -44.03 -34.33
CA LEU A 13 -8.66 -43.06 -34.53
C LEU A 13 -9.10 -41.67 -34.05
N VAL A 14 -10.34 -41.27 -34.37
CA VAL A 14 -10.93 -40.00 -33.90
C VAL A 14 -11.00 -39.97 -32.38
N ALA A 15 -11.47 -41.04 -31.72
CA ALA A 15 -11.57 -41.09 -30.26
C ALA A 15 -10.20 -40.91 -29.57
N VAL A 16 -9.15 -41.56 -30.08
CA VAL A 16 -7.79 -41.42 -29.53
C VAL A 16 -7.24 -40.02 -29.76
N VAL A 17 -7.34 -39.48 -30.98
CA VAL A 17 -6.81 -38.15 -31.30
C VAL A 17 -7.56 -37.06 -30.54
N ALA A 18 -8.89 -37.10 -30.52
CA ALA A 18 -9.72 -36.13 -29.81
C ALA A 18 -9.52 -36.22 -28.29
N GLY A 19 -9.38 -37.43 -27.74
CA GLY A 19 -9.08 -37.64 -26.32
C GLY A 19 -7.72 -37.06 -25.94
N LEU A 20 -6.66 -37.40 -26.69
CA LEU A 20 -5.31 -36.88 -26.43
C LEU A 20 -5.23 -35.37 -26.59
N LEU A 21 -5.82 -34.80 -27.65
CA LEU A 21 -5.88 -33.35 -27.84
C LEU A 21 -6.69 -32.67 -26.73
N GLY A 22 -7.84 -33.23 -26.34
CA GLY A 22 -8.66 -32.70 -25.26
C GLY A 22 -7.93 -32.71 -23.93
N THR A 23 -7.26 -33.81 -23.59
CA THR A 23 -6.42 -33.90 -22.38
C THR A 23 -5.26 -32.91 -22.43
N ALA A 24 -4.56 -32.82 -23.55
CA ALA A 24 -3.44 -31.89 -23.70
C ALA A 24 -3.88 -30.42 -23.55
N LEU A 25 -4.96 -30.02 -24.23
CA LEU A 25 -5.50 -28.67 -24.13
C LEU A 25 -6.02 -28.35 -22.72
N ALA A 26 -6.66 -29.30 -22.04
CA ALA A 26 -7.11 -29.12 -20.67
C ALA A 26 -5.94 -28.90 -19.70
N VAL A 27 -4.83 -29.64 -19.86
CA VAL A 27 -3.62 -29.47 -19.06
C VAL A 27 -2.90 -28.15 -19.35
N LEU A 28 -2.92 -27.68 -20.61
CA LEU A 28 -2.27 -26.43 -21.00
C LEU A 28 -3.08 -25.18 -20.65
N THR A 29 -4.41 -25.28 -20.56
CA THR A 29 -5.31 -24.16 -20.22
C THR A 29 -4.86 -23.29 -19.03
N PRO A 30 -4.49 -23.83 -17.85
CA PRO A 30 -4.08 -23.00 -16.70
C PRO A 30 -2.72 -22.31 -16.88
N LEU A 31 -1.92 -22.68 -17.89
CA LEU A 31 -0.62 -22.09 -18.18
C LEU A 31 -0.66 -21.05 -19.30
N LEU A 32 -1.81 -20.90 -19.97
CA LEU A 32 -1.98 -19.90 -21.01
C LEU A 32 -1.98 -18.50 -20.40
N PRO A 33 -1.42 -17.51 -21.12
CA PRO A 33 -1.36 -16.14 -20.63
C PRO A 33 -2.76 -15.57 -20.43
N VAL A 34 -2.89 -14.73 -19.41
CA VAL A 34 -4.12 -13.99 -19.10
C VAL A 34 -3.85 -12.50 -19.17
N THR A 35 -4.88 -11.72 -19.50
CA THR A 35 -4.84 -10.26 -19.45
C THR A 35 -5.31 -9.80 -18.07
N GLN A 36 -4.43 -9.16 -17.31
CA GLN A 36 -4.75 -8.59 -16.01
C GLN A 36 -4.99 -7.07 -16.14
N THR A 37 -6.09 -6.57 -15.58
CA THR A 37 -6.33 -5.14 -15.44
C THR A 37 -5.75 -4.65 -14.11
N THR A 38 -4.76 -3.76 -14.16
CA THR A 38 -4.14 -3.16 -12.96
C THR A 38 -4.83 -1.84 -12.61
N ALA A 39 -5.24 -1.68 -11.36
CA ALA A 39 -5.81 -0.44 -10.85
C ALA A 39 -4.83 0.25 -9.90
N GLN A 40 -4.76 1.59 -9.97
CA GLN A 40 -3.94 2.42 -9.09
C GLN A 40 -4.78 3.58 -8.55
N LEU A 41 -4.54 3.97 -7.30
CA LEU A 41 -5.17 5.12 -6.66
C LEU A 41 -4.12 6.22 -6.47
N ASN A 42 -4.27 7.32 -7.22
CA ASN A 42 -3.43 8.50 -7.07
C ASN A 42 -4.19 9.58 -6.30
N TRP A 43 -3.55 10.13 -5.28
CA TRP A 43 -4.02 11.27 -4.49
C TRP A 43 -2.85 12.24 -4.30
N PRO A 44 -3.06 13.57 -4.39
CA PRO A 44 -4.33 14.29 -4.50
C PRO A 44 -4.99 14.25 -5.90
N GLN A 45 -6.30 14.46 -5.95
CA GLN A 45 -7.08 14.50 -7.20
C GLN A 45 -7.57 15.93 -7.48
N ASN A 46 -7.62 16.32 -8.75
CA ASN A 46 -8.12 17.64 -9.20
C ASN A 46 -7.40 18.85 -8.55
N GLY A 47 -6.16 18.67 -8.10
CA GLY A 47 -5.38 19.74 -7.46
C GLY A 47 -5.88 20.18 -6.09
N VAL A 48 -6.80 19.42 -5.46
CA VAL A 48 -7.37 19.73 -4.15
C VAL A 48 -7.06 18.63 -3.13
N LEU A 49 -6.84 19.02 -1.88
CA LEU A 49 -6.54 18.11 -0.76
C LEU A 49 -7.82 17.60 -0.11
N ASN A 50 -8.72 17.02 -0.91
CA ASN A 50 -9.96 16.44 -0.40
C ASN A 50 -9.75 14.97 -0.02
N SER A 51 -10.47 14.54 1.00
CA SER A 51 -10.53 13.13 1.37
C SER A 51 -11.29 12.33 0.30
N VAL A 52 -10.79 11.13 -0.03
CA VAL A 52 -11.40 10.23 -1.02
C VAL A 52 -11.67 8.87 -0.39
N THR A 53 -12.81 8.27 -0.73
CA THR A 53 -13.17 6.92 -0.29
C THR A 53 -12.78 5.91 -1.36
N ALA A 54 -12.04 4.88 -0.96
CA ALA A 54 -11.58 3.82 -1.85
C ALA A 54 -11.46 2.52 -1.02
N PRO A 55 -12.59 1.90 -0.65
CA PRO A 55 -12.58 0.67 0.14
C PRO A 55 -12.05 -0.51 -0.66
N LEU A 56 -10.84 -0.98 -0.32
CA LEU A 56 -10.26 -2.17 -0.93
C LEU A 56 -10.90 -3.43 -0.32
N ILE A 57 -11.45 -4.30 -1.16
CA ILE A 57 -11.97 -5.61 -0.73
C ILE A 57 -10.86 -6.52 -0.19
N SER A 58 -9.63 -6.37 -0.73
CA SER A 58 -8.43 -7.07 -0.27
C SER A 58 -7.85 -6.51 1.03
N TYR A 59 -8.43 -5.43 1.55
CA TYR A 59 -8.01 -4.62 2.70
C TYR A 59 -6.68 -3.88 2.51
N VAL A 60 -5.67 -4.51 1.91
CA VAL A 60 -4.35 -3.93 1.64
C VAL A 60 -4.10 -3.79 0.13
N ALA A 61 -3.29 -2.80 -0.24
CA ALA A 61 -2.73 -2.69 -1.59
C ALA A 61 -1.50 -3.60 -1.73
N THR A 62 -1.12 -3.93 -2.97
CA THR A 62 0.12 -4.66 -3.24
C THR A 62 1.32 -3.83 -2.77
N ASP A 63 1.36 -2.56 -3.18
CA ASP A 63 2.39 -1.58 -2.88
C ASP A 63 1.73 -0.24 -2.53
N LEU A 64 2.34 0.51 -1.62
CA LEU A 64 1.91 1.85 -1.24
C LEU A 64 3.12 2.77 -1.11
N ASP A 65 3.10 3.88 -1.84
CA ASP A 65 4.09 4.96 -1.79
C ASP A 65 3.40 6.27 -1.44
N ILE A 66 3.93 6.96 -0.43
CA ILE A 66 3.46 8.25 0.03
C ILE A 66 4.66 9.19 0.15
N SER A 67 4.60 10.32 -0.54
CA SER A 67 5.57 11.40 -0.42
C SER A 67 4.86 12.71 -0.10
N VAL A 68 5.11 13.25 1.09
CA VAL A 68 4.48 14.48 1.59
C VAL A 68 5.55 15.53 1.85
N PRO A 69 5.51 16.72 1.21
CA PRO A 69 6.42 17.81 1.53
C PRO A 69 6.29 18.23 3.00
N CYS A 70 7.39 18.44 3.72
CA CYS A 70 7.31 18.73 5.17
C CYS A 70 6.51 20.01 5.48
N ARG A 71 6.55 20.98 4.56
CA ARG A 71 5.76 22.22 4.65
C ARG A 71 4.24 21.98 4.74
N ALA A 72 3.74 20.86 4.22
CA ALA A 72 2.32 20.52 4.31
C ALA A 72 1.86 20.31 5.77
N ALA A 73 2.77 19.92 6.66
CA ALA A 73 2.47 19.77 8.09
C ALA A 73 2.06 21.09 8.76
N ALA A 74 2.37 22.26 8.17
CA ALA A 74 1.96 23.56 8.69
C ALA A 74 0.43 23.71 8.72
N GLY A 75 -0.30 22.99 7.86
CA GLY A 75 -1.77 23.00 7.87
C GLY A 75 -2.40 22.31 9.08
N LEU A 76 -1.61 21.64 9.93
CA LEU A 76 -2.08 21.01 11.17
C LEU A 76 -2.07 21.94 12.40
N ASP A 77 -1.77 23.22 12.22
CA ASP A 77 -1.74 24.18 13.33
C ASP A 77 -3.12 24.75 13.71
N GLY A 78 -4.17 24.35 12.99
CA GLY A 78 -5.55 24.74 13.27
C GLY A 78 -6.23 23.86 14.32
N PRO A 79 -7.21 24.38 15.08
CA PRO A 79 -7.96 23.61 16.06
C PRO A 79 -8.68 22.41 15.40
N GLY A 80 -8.48 21.21 15.97
CA GLY A 80 -9.12 19.97 15.49
C GLY A 80 -8.44 19.29 14.29
N LYS A 81 -7.41 19.92 13.70
CA LYS A 81 -6.62 19.36 12.59
C LYS A 81 -5.47 18.54 13.15
N THR A 82 -5.60 17.22 13.12
CA THR A 82 -4.63 16.30 13.74
C THR A 82 -4.01 15.34 12.75
N VAL A 83 -4.66 15.06 11.62
CA VAL A 83 -4.22 14.05 10.66
C VAL A 83 -3.78 14.70 9.35
N LEU A 84 -2.51 14.51 9.00
CA LEU A 84 -1.95 14.92 7.71
C LEU A 84 -2.49 14.03 6.59
N LEU A 85 -2.42 12.72 6.81
CA LEU A 85 -2.88 11.70 5.91
C LEU A 85 -3.19 10.43 6.72
N SER A 86 -4.30 9.78 6.39
CA SER A 86 -4.65 8.48 6.95
C SER A 86 -5.32 7.59 5.91
N THR A 87 -5.09 6.28 5.97
CA THR A 87 -5.75 5.28 5.11
C THR A 87 -7.13 4.84 5.65
N VAL A 88 -7.47 5.30 6.86
CA VAL A 88 -8.71 5.02 7.60
C VAL A 88 -9.25 6.29 8.25
N PRO A 89 -10.56 6.44 8.46
CA PRO A 89 -11.09 7.59 9.19
C PRO A 89 -10.59 7.61 10.64
N LYS A 90 -10.07 8.75 11.10
CA LYS A 90 -9.44 8.87 12.43
C LYS A 90 -10.39 8.59 13.61
N GLN A 91 -11.67 8.83 13.41
CA GLN A 91 -12.75 8.59 14.37
C GLN A 91 -13.11 7.09 14.51
N ALA A 92 -12.58 6.21 13.66
CA ALA A 92 -12.89 4.80 13.74
C ALA A 92 -12.19 4.16 14.96
N PRO A 93 -12.88 3.34 15.78
CA PRO A 93 -12.31 2.78 17.01
C PRO A 93 -11.02 1.96 16.83
N LYS A 94 -10.85 1.33 15.67
CA LYS A 94 -9.69 0.49 15.31
C LYS A 94 -8.79 1.13 14.24
N ALA A 95 -8.88 2.45 14.06
CA ALA A 95 -8.10 3.16 13.05
C ALA A 95 -6.60 2.90 13.22
N VAL A 96 -6.10 3.16 14.43
CA VAL A 96 -4.68 3.02 14.79
C VAL A 96 -4.20 1.58 14.62
N ASP A 97 -5.03 0.59 14.96
CA ASP A 97 -4.67 -0.83 14.92
C ASP A 97 -4.56 -1.42 13.51
N ARG A 98 -5.20 -0.79 12.52
CA ARG A 98 -5.39 -1.39 11.19
C ARG A 98 -4.83 -0.56 10.05
N GLY A 99 -4.89 0.76 10.14
CA GLY A 99 -4.48 1.66 9.07
C GLY A 99 -3.06 2.20 9.22
N LEU A 100 -2.75 3.15 8.34
CA LEU A 100 -1.64 4.08 8.44
C LEU A 100 -2.21 5.43 8.86
N LEU A 101 -1.60 6.05 9.87
CA LEU A 101 -1.92 7.40 10.31
C LEU A 101 -0.61 8.21 10.35
N ILE A 102 -0.58 9.30 9.61
CA ILE A 102 0.41 10.36 9.72
C ILE A 102 -0.27 11.50 10.46
N GLN A 103 0.00 11.65 11.75
CA GLN A 103 -0.76 12.53 12.62
C GLN A 103 0.12 13.30 13.59
N ARG A 104 -0.34 14.50 13.94
CA ARG A 104 0.19 15.29 15.05
C ARG A 104 -0.29 14.69 16.36
N ALA A 105 0.65 14.33 17.22
CA ALA A 105 0.43 13.94 18.61
C ALA A 105 1.19 14.94 19.49
N ASN A 106 0.48 15.85 20.14
CA ASN A 106 1.07 16.98 20.85
C ASN A 106 1.97 17.83 19.91
N ASP A 107 3.27 17.91 20.21
CA ASP A 107 4.26 18.66 19.43
C ASP A 107 5.07 17.77 18.47
N ASP A 108 4.71 16.50 18.32
CA ASP A 108 5.37 15.55 17.42
C ASP A 108 4.49 15.18 16.23
N LEU A 109 5.12 14.99 15.07
CA LEU A 109 4.52 14.35 13.92
C LEU A 109 4.91 12.86 13.93
N VAL A 110 3.91 12.00 14.04
CA VAL A 110 4.06 10.57 14.22
C VAL A 110 3.54 9.83 12.99
N VAL A 111 4.35 8.91 12.47
CA VAL A 111 3.94 7.95 11.44
C VAL A 111 3.71 6.60 12.12
N VAL A 112 2.44 6.20 12.23
CA VAL A 112 2.03 4.94 12.84
C VAL A 112 1.36 4.06 11.80
N VAL A 113 1.76 2.79 11.78
CA VAL A 113 1.15 1.75 10.96
C VAL A 113 0.79 0.60 11.88
N ARG A 114 -0.48 0.19 11.87
CA ARG A 114 -0.97 -0.97 12.65
C ARG A 114 -0.50 -0.95 14.11
N ASN A 115 -0.76 0.16 14.81
CA ASN A 115 -0.40 0.44 16.19
C ASN A 115 1.11 0.39 16.50
N THR A 116 1.95 0.47 15.46
CA THR A 116 3.41 0.50 15.59
C THR A 116 3.95 1.82 15.06
N PRO A 117 4.60 2.66 15.89
CA PRO A 117 5.27 3.85 15.40
C PRO A 117 6.48 3.44 14.55
N VAL A 118 6.54 3.95 13.33
CA VAL A 118 7.64 3.71 12.39
C VAL A 118 8.69 4.80 12.56
N VAL A 119 8.29 6.07 12.48
CA VAL A 119 9.16 7.23 12.69
C VAL A 119 8.39 8.35 13.41
N VAL A 120 9.11 9.13 14.21
CA VAL A 120 8.59 10.27 14.97
C VAL A 120 9.58 11.42 14.82
N ALA A 121 9.07 12.65 14.65
CA ALA A 121 9.87 13.86 14.61
C ALA A 121 9.13 15.03 15.29
N PRO A 122 9.83 15.90 16.02
CA PRO A 122 9.25 17.13 16.53
C PRO A 122 8.72 18.00 15.40
N LEU A 123 7.50 18.52 15.52
CA LEU A 123 6.86 19.34 14.51
C LEU A 123 7.69 20.59 14.19
N SER A 124 8.38 21.15 15.18
CA SER A 124 9.32 22.27 14.99
C SER A 124 10.48 21.93 14.05
N GLN A 125 10.98 20.69 14.10
CA GLN A 125 12.03 20.22 13.18
C GLN A 125 11.45 19.89 11.80
N VAL A 126 10.25 19.30 11.74
CA VAL A 126 9.55 19.02 10.47
C VAL A 126 9.26 20.32 9.71
N LEU A 127 8.87 21.39 10.40
CA LEU A 127 8.62 22.69 9.79
C LEU A 127 9.89 23.50 9.51
N SER A 128 11.06 23.01 9.94
CA SER A 128 12.33 23.67 9.66
C SER A 128 12.70 23.58 8.17
N PRO A 129 13.56 24.48 7.65
CA PRO A 129 14.05 24.42 6.28
C PRO A 129 14.85 23.15 5.94
N VAL A 130 15.28 22.40 6.96
CA VAL A 130 16.10 21.19 6.81
C VAL A 130 15.25 20.01 6.33
N CYS A 131 13.99 19.92 6.76
CA CYS A 131 13.08 18.86 6.35
C CYS A 131 12.55 19.11 4.93
N GLN A 132 12.87 18.20 4.01
CA GLN A 132 12.45 18.32 2.61
C GLN A 132 11.08 17.68 2.40
N ARG A 133 10.97 16.39 2.73
CA ARG A 133 9.75 15.59 2.58
C ARG A 133 9.73 14.42 3.55
N LEU A 134 8.55 13.97 3.90
CA LEU A 134 8.28 12.68 4.52
C LEU A 134 8.01 11.67 3.40
N THR A 135 8.78 10.60 3.35
CA THR A 135 8.51 9.44 2.48
C THR A 135 8.06 8.26 3.32
N PHE A 136 7.04 7.55 2.86
CA PHE A 136 6.57 6.31 3.45
C PHE A 136 6.32 5.29 2.34
N VAL A 137 6.85 4.09 2.53
CA VAL A 137 6.70 2.98 1.59
C VAL A 137 6.26 1.74 2.35
N ALA A 138 5.28 1.02 1.83
CA ALA A 138 4.82 -0.25 2.39
C ALA A 138 4.77 -1.36 1.35
N HIS A 139 5.51 -2.43 1.63
CA HIS A 139 5.53 -3.70 0.92
C HIS A 139 5.18 -4.83 1.89
N ALA A 140 4.99 -6.04 1.35
CA ALA A 140 4.57 -7.20 2.15
C ALA A 140 5.64 -7.68 3.15
N ASP A 141 6.91 -7.43 2.87
CA ASP A 141 8.06 -7.83 3.68
C ASP A 141 8.46 -6.76 4.71
N GLU A 142 8.28 -5.48 4.35
CA GLU A 142 8.64 -4.36 5.21
C GLU A 142 7.85 -3.07 4.96
N VAL A 143 7.84 -2.20 5.97
CA VAL A 143 7.41 -0.81 5.86
C VAL A 143 8.55 0.11 6.29
N THR A 144 8.71 1.21 5.55
CA THR A 144 9.74 2.21 5.82
C THR A 144 9.15 3.61 5.84
N ALA A 145 9.67 4.46 6.70
CA ALA A 145 9.30 5.86 6.79
C ALA A 145 10.55 6.71 7.06
N GLU A 146 10.67 7.85 6.40
CA GLU A 146 11.85 8.71 6.51
C GLU A 146 11.47 10.18 6.40
N PHE A 147 11.96 10.99 7.35
CA PHE A 147 11.95 12.44 7.23
C PHE A 147 13.24 12.89 6.54
N VAL A 148 13.19 13.04 5.22
CA VAL A 148 14.36 13.35 4.40
C VAL A 148 14.93 14.71 4.79
N GLY A 149 16.21 14.70 5.18
CA GLY A 149 16.96 15.86 5.65
C GLY A 149 17.10 15.94 7.17
N LEU A 150 16.20 15.31 7.93
CA LEU A 150 16.33 15.23 9.39
C LEU A 150 17.25 14.07 9.79
N THR A 151 17.96 14.27 10.90
CA THR A 151 18.85 13.27 11.50
C THR A 151 18.38 12.92 12.90
N LYS A 152 18.71 11.72 13.36
CA LYS A 152 18.40 11.29 14.72
C LYS A 152 19.18 12.11 15.76
N GLY A 153 18.53 12.39 16.88
CA GLY A 153 19.11 13.13 17.99
C GLY A 153 20.16 12.33 18.78
N ALA A 154 20.82 13.01 19.72
CA ALA A 154 21.88 12.45 20.56
C ALA A 154 21.39 11.27 21.44
N ASP A 155 20.12 11.26 21.83
CA ASP A 155 19.53 10.25 22.72
C ASP A 155 19.02 9.01 21.97
N SER A 156 19.33 8.88 20.67
CA SER A 156 18.89 7.75 19.84
C SER A 156 19.94 6.66 19.74
N ASP A 157 19.52 5.48 19.26
CA ASP A 157 20.42 4.34 19.05
C ASP A 157 21.56 4.61 18.04
N ASP A 158 21.41 5.62 17.17
CA ASP A 158 22.39 5.96 16.13
C ASP A 158 22.38 7.48 15.83
N PRO A 159 23.01 8.29 16.69
CA PRO A 159 23.01 9.74 16.56
C PRO A 159 23.62 10.24 15.25
N GLY A 160 22.96 11.19 14.59
CA GLY A 160 23.43 11.78 13.34
C GLY A 160 23.11 10.97 12.07
N ALA A 161 22.64 9.73 12.20
CA ALA A 161 22.07 9.00 11.07
C ALA A 161 20.75 9.63 10.59
N ALA A 162 20.33 9.32 9.37
CA ALA A 162 19.05 9.78 8.83
C ALA A 162 17.89 9.38 9.74
N LEU A 163 16.91 10.28 9.91
CA LEU A 163 15.71 10.03 10.70
C LEU A 163 14.75 9.10 9.93
N LYS A 164 15.10 7.81 9.96
CA LYS A 164 14.42 6.74 9.25
C LYS A 164 14.00 5.64 10.21
N GLY A 165 12.80 5.13 9.98
CA GLY A 165 12.24 3.96 10.64
C GLY A 165 12.00 2.83 9.64
N ARG A 166 12.21 1.60 10.10
CA ARG A 166 11.90 0.37 9.37
C ARG A 166 11.19 -0.60 10.31
N ARG A 167 10.17 -1.29 9.82
CA ARG A 167 9.54 -2.44 10.47
C ARG A 167 9.43 -3.57 9.45
N GLY A 168 9.89 -4.75 9.83
CA GLY A 168 9.86 -5.95 8.98
C GLY A 168 9.72 -7.20 9.84
N GLY A 169 9.78 -8.37 9.21
CA GLY A 169 9.56 -9.67 9.88
C GLY A 169 8.07 -10.02 10.09
N TYR A 170 7.17 -9.15 9.60
CA TYR A 170 5.73 -9.33 9.58
C TYR A 170 5.12 -8.42 8.50
N ASP A 171 3.96 -8.77 7.94
CA ASP A 171 3.27 -7.95 6.95
C ASP A 171 2.57 -6.76 7.64
N PHE A 172 3.21 -5.60 7.56
CA PHE A 172 2.74 -4.35 8.15
C PHE A 172 1.89 -3.50 7.20
N ARG A 173 1.54 -3.96 5.99
CA ARG A 173 0.76 -3.14 5.06
C ARG A 173 -0.55 -2.65 5.71
N PRO A 174 -0.86 -1.34 5.61
CA PRO A 174 -2.04 -0.78 6.27
C PRO A 174 -3.31 -1.16 5.53
N GLN A 175 -4.40 -1.31 6.29
CA GLN A 175 -5.73 -1.38 5.71
C GLN A 175 -6.09 -0.04 5.06
N ILE A 176 -6.65 -0.08 3.85
CA ILE A 176 -7.06 1.08 3.07
C ILE A 176 -8.57 1.04 2.85
N VAL A 177 -9.26 2.04 3.42
CA VAL A 177 -10.67 2.31 3.10
C VAL A 177 -10.86 3.64 2.35
N GLY A 178 -9.77 4.36 2.13
CA GLY A 178 -9.71 5.65 1.46
C GLY A 178 -8.40 6.36 1.80
N VAL A 179 -8.31 7.64 1.40
CA VAL A 179 -7.25 8.56 1.82
C VAL A 179 -7.93 9.76 2.46
N PHE A 180 -7.65 9.98 3.74
CA PHE A 180 -8.30 11.01 4.56
C PHE A 180 -7.27 12.02 5.06
N THR A 181 -7.65 13.29 5.13
CA THR A 181 -6.81 14.39 5.61
C THR A 181 -7.65 15.45 6.31
N ASP A 182 -7.07 16.16 7.29
CA ASP A 182 -7.67 17.33 7.92
C ASP A 182 -7.16 18.66 7.33
N LEU A 183 -6.39 18.62 6.23
CA LEU A 183 -5.77 19.82 5.67
C LEU A 183 -6.76 20.80 5.01
N SER A 184 -7.92 20.31 4.53
CA SER A 184 -8.99 21.13 3.94
C SER A 184 -9.73 22.01 4.95
#